data_AF-A0A842IR83-F1
#
_entry.id   AF-A0A842IR83-F1
#
_cell.length_a   1.000
_cell.length_b   1.000
_cell.length_c   1.000
_cell.angle_alpha   90.00
_cell.angle_beta   90.00
_cell.angle_gamma   90.00
#
_symmetry.space_group_name_H-M   'P 1'
#
loop_
_entity.id
_entity.type
_entity.pdbx_description
1 polymer ?
#
loop_
_entity_poly.entity_id
_entity_poly.type
_entity_poly.pdbx_seq_one_letter_code
_entity_poly.pdbx_strand_id
1 'polypeptide(L)'
;MTSKEDKRRQLIEAKKQVRRIKIFYMHLALYIIAIGLILYNFYILEEGPYKNNIISLNLSVIVAWTVFISIHGLNVFMGRRIFKRSWENKKVEEFFNKDKSTKTTTWE
;
A
#
# COMPACT_ATOMS: atom_id res chain seq x y z
N MET A 1 -23.81 -22.27 -5.38
CA MET A 1 -22.44 -22.81 -5.26
C MET A 1 -21.50 -21.90 -6.04
N THR A 2 -20.54 -21.24 -5.39
CA THR A 2 -19.52 -20.45 -6.10
C THR A 2 -18.69 -21.35 -7.02
N SER A 3 -18.51 -20.97 -8.28
CA SER A 3 -17.75 -21.76 -9.25
C SER A 3 -16.29 -21.93 -8.80
N LYS A 4 -15.65 -23.06 -9.18
CA LYS A 4 -14.23 -23.31 -8.94
C LYS A 4 -13.35 -22.17 -9.48
N GLU A 5 -13.81 -21.51 -10.54
CA GLU A 5 -13.20 -20.32 -11.15
C GLU A 5 -13.26 -19.08 -10.25
N ASP A 6 -14.38 -18.84 -9.56
CA ASP A 6 -14.53 -17.69 -8.64
C ASP A 6 -13.58 -17.81 -7.45
N LYS A 7 -13.44 -19.02 -6.90
CA LYS A 7 -12.49 -19.29 -5.82
C LYS A 7 -11.05 -19.06 -6.29
N ARG A 8 -10.70 -19.47 -7.52
CA ARG A 8 -9.37 -19.27 -8.10
C ARG A 8 -9.04 -17.79 -8.27
N ARG A 9 -9.99 -16.98 -8.76
CA ARG A 9 -9.83 -15.53 -8.91
C ARG A 9 -9.63 -14.84 -7.56
N GLN A 10 -10.45 -15.15 -6.56
CA GLN A 10 -10.30 -14.60 -5.21
C GLN A 10 -8.95 -14.93 -4.58
N LEU A 11 -8.45 -16.15 -4.76
CA LEU A 11 -7.12 -16.56 -4.28
C LEU A 11 -5.98 -15.81 -4.98
N ILE A 12 -6.08 -15.58 -6.29
CA ILE A 12 -5.08 -14.81 -7.05
C ILE A 12 -5.05 -13.36 -6.58
N GLU A 13 -6.22 -12.76 -6.36
CA GLU A 13 -6.29 -11.39 -5.84
C GLU A 13 -5.75 -11.28 -4.43
N ALA A 14 -6.11 -12.21 -3.54
CA ALA A 14 -5.57 -12.27 -2.18
C ALA A 14 -4.03 -12.40 -2.21
N LYS A 15 -3.46 -13.27 -3.06
CA LYS A 15 -2.00 -13.39 -3.24
C LYS A 15 -1.35 -12.10 -3.72
N LYS A 16 -1.94 -11.42 -4.70
CA LYS A 16 -1.43 -10.12 -5.19
C LYS A 16 -1.45 -9.06 -4.08
N GLN A 17 -2.48 -9.05 -3.24
CA GLN A 17 -2.57 -8.14 -2.10
C GLN A 17 -1.48 -8.41 -1.06
N VAL A 18 -1.28 -9.66 -0.65
CA VAL A 18 -0.23 -10.03 0.31
C VAL A 18 1.16 -9.68 -0.23
N ARG A 19 1.39 -9.87 -1.54
CA ARG A 19 2.65 -9.51 -2.18
C ARG A 19 2.94 -8.01 -2.10
N ARG A 20 1.94 -7.15 -2.36
CA ARG A 20 2.11 -5.68 -2.24
C ARG A 20 2.45 -5.24 -0.83
N ILE A 21 1.80 -5.83 0.17
CA ILE A 21 2.05 -5.54 1.59
C ILE A 21 3.45 -6.01 1.99
N LYS A 22 3.88 -7.20 1.55
CA LYS A 22 5.25 -7.68 1.79
C LYS A 22 6.31 -6.73 1.24
N ILE A 23 6.10 -6.21 0.02
CA ILE A 23 7.03 -5.26 -0.60
C ILE A 23 7.07 -3.96 0.21
N PHE A 24 5.94 -3.46 0.67
CA PHE A 24 5.88 -2.28 1.54
C PHE A 24 6.68 -2.49 2.85
N TYR A 25 6.49 -3.62 3.54
CA TYR A 25 7.23 -3.94 4.76
C TYR A 25 8.74 -4.07 4.52
N MET A 26 9.16 -4.57 3.36
CA MET A 26 10.58 -4.62 2.99
C MET A 26 11.17 -3.21 2.86
N HIS A 27 10.45 -2.29 2.21
CA HIS A 27 10.90 -0.88 2.11
C HIS A 27 10.92 -0.21 3.49
N LEU A 28 9.92 -0.45 4.32
CA LEU A 28 9.86 0.07 5.70
C LEU A 28 11.02 -0.47 6.56
N ALA A 29 11.35 -1.76 6.43
CA ALA A 29 12.48 -2.37 7.14
C ALA A 29 13.82 -1.76 6.68
N LEU A 30 14.02 -1.60 5.37
CA LEU A 30 15.21 -0.95 4.83
C LEU A 30 15.34 0.50 5.33
N TYR A 31 14.23 1.22 5.42
CA TYR A 31 14.19 2.57 5.94
C TYR A 31 14.60 2.66 7.42
N ILE A 32 14.12 1.74 8.26
CA ILE A 32 14.52 1.67 9.67
C ILE A 32 16.03 1.41 9.78
N ILE A 33 16.57 0.50 8.95
CA ILE A 33 18.01 0.23 8.90
C ILE A 33 18.78 1.48 8.46
N ALA A 34 18.31 2.18 7.43
CA ALA A 34 18.93 3.42 6.94
C ALA A 34 18.94 4.51 8.02
N ILE A 35 17.85 4.68 8.77
CA ILE A 35 17.81 5.60 9.92
C ILE A 35 18.85 5.19 10.97
N GLY A 36 18.94 3.90 11.30
CA GLY A 36 19.93 3.38 12.24
C GLY A 36 21.37 3.67 11.81
N LEU A 37 21.67 3.50 10.52
CA LEU A 37 22.98 3.81 9.94
C LEU A 37 23.27 5.31 9.97
N ILE A 38 22.29 6.18 9.70
CA ILE A 38 22.47 7.63 9.78
C ILE A 38 22.70 8.08 11.23
N LEU A 39 21.93 7.55 12.19
CA LEU A 39 22.13 7.80 13.63
C LEU A 39 23.51 7.34 14.10
N TYR A 40 23.96 6.17 13.62
CA TYR A 40 25.32 5.68 13.90
C TYR A 40 26.39 6.60 13.31
N ASN A 41 26.16 7.12 12.10
CA ASN A 41 27.04 8.09 11.47
C ASN A 41 27.15 9.38 12.31
N PHE A 42 26.02 9.87 12.85
CA PHE A 42 25.99 10.99 13.80
C PHE A 42 26.81 10.74 15.07
N TYR A 43 26.83 9.50 15.57
CA TYR A 43 27.57 9.14 16.77
C TYR A 43 29.10 9.11 16.57
N ILE A 44 29.56 8.73 15.37
CA ILE A 44 31.00 8.62 15.05
C ILE A 44 31.56 9.88 14.39
N LEU A 45 30.70 10.80 13.95
CA LEU A 45 31.11 12.04 13.31
C LEU A 45 31.97 12.90 14.27
N GLU A 46 33.28 12.84 14.07
CA GLU A 46 34.26 13.71 14.74
C GLU A 46 34.07 15.18 14.31
N GLU A 47 34.48 16.10 15.18
CA GLU A 47 34.34 17.52 14.94
C GLU A 47 35.26 17.97 13.81
N GLY A 48 34.65 18.39 12.69
CA GLY A 48 35.36 18.88 11.52
C GLY A 48 34.55 19.92 10.74
N PRO A 49 35.19 20.69 9.85
CA PRO A 49 34.57 21.81 9.13
C PRO A 49 33.38 21.38 8.25
N TYR A 50 33.32 20.10 7.86
CA TYR A 50 32.26 19.54 7.01
C TYR A 50 31.08 18.92 7.80
N LYS A 51 31.15 18.87 9.13
CA LYS A 51 30.12 18.25 10.00
C LYS A 51 28.72 18.81 9.70
N ASN A 52 28.57 20.13 9.67
CA ASN A 52 27.26 20.75 9.43
C ASN A 52 26.68 20.42 8.05
N ASN A 53 27.51 20.32 7.01
CA ASN A 53 27.05 19.96 5.67
C ASN A 53 26.60 18.50 5.60
N ILE A 54 27.33 17.59 6.24
CA ILE A 54 26.99 16.16 6.31
C ILE A 54 25.68 15.97 7.08
N ILE A 55 25.53 16.67 8.21
CA ILE A 55 24.31 16.69 9.03
C ILE A 55 23.11 17.19 8.20
N SER A 56 23.28 18.31 7.50
CA SER A 56 22.21 18.88 6.66
C SER A 56 21.80 17.94 5.53
N LEU A 57 22.76 17.29 4.87
CA LEU A 57 22.46 16.29 3.83
C LEU A 57 21.72 15.08 4.41
N ASN A 58 22.19 14.54 5.53
CA ASN A 58 21.55 13.42 6.21
C ASN A 58 20.10 13.75 6.60
N LEU A 59 19.85 14.93 7.17
CA LEU A 59 18.51 15.39 7.50
C LEU A 59 17.63 15.53 6.25
N SER A 60 18.14 16.13 5.17
CA SER A 60 17.40 16.26 3.91
C SER A 60 17.03 14.89 3.33
N VAL A 61 17.95 13.92 3.37
CA VAL A 61 17.71 12.56 2.91
C VAL A 61 16.64 11.89 3.77
N ILE A 62 16.73 11.99 5.10
CA ILE A 62 15.71 11.43 6.02
C ILE A 62 14.34 12.04 5.72
N VAL A 63 14.24 13.37 5.62
CA VAL A 63 12.97 14.06 5.37
C VAL A 63 12.37 13.64 4.03
N ALA A 64 13.17 13.63 2.96
CA ALA A 64 12.69 13.22 1.63
C ALA A 64 12.21 11.76 1.62
N TRP A 65 12.95 10.85 2.25
CA TRP A 65 12.58 9.44 2.36
C TRP A 65 11.37 9.20 3.28
N THR A 66 11.24 9.98 4.35
CA THR A 66 10.06 9.97 5.22
C THR A 66 8.81 10.27 4.41
N VAL A 67 8.84 11.38 3.64
CA VAL A 67 7.72 11.80 2.79
C VAL A 67 7.40 10.75 1.74
N PHE A 68 8.42 10.19 1.08
CA PHE A 68 8.24 9.14 0.08
C PHE A 68 7.53 7.90 0.66
N ILE A 69 7.97 7.42 1.82
CA ILE A 69 7.37 6.26 2.49
C ILE A 69 5.98 6.56 3.02
N SER A 70 5.74 7.76 3.55
CA SER A 70 4.40 8.19 3.98
C SER A 70 3.42 8.16 2.80
N ILE A 71 3.79 8.70 1.64
CA ILE A 71 2.95 8.66 0.43
C ILE A 71 2.76 7.22 -0.05
N HIS A 72 3.83 6.41 -0.10
CA HIS A 72 3.75 5.02 -0.53
C HIS A 72 2.85 4.18 0.39
N GLY A 73 2.97 4.38 1.71
CA GLY A 73 2.12 3.76 2.73
C GLY A 73 0.67 4.18 2.58
N LEU A 74 0.40 5.48 2.42
CA LEU A 74 -0.96 5.96 2.12
C LEU A 74 -1.51 5.31 0.85
N ASN A 75 -0.73 5.19 -0.23
CA ASN A 75 -1.22 4.53 -1.44
C ASN A 75 -1.54 3.03 -1.21
N VAL A 76 -0.66 2.30 -0.52
CA VAL A 76 -0.83 0.86 -0.23
C VAL A 76 -2.03 0.61 0.71
N PHE A 77 -2.24 1.44 1.72
CA PHE A 77 -3.32 1.28 2.71
C PHE A 77 -4.64 1.93 2.27
N MET A 78 -4.60 3.15 1.74
CA MET A 78 -5.78 3.93 1.34
C MET A 78 -6.36 3.42 0.02
N GLY A 79 -5.52 3.04 -0.95
CA GLY A 79 -5.96 2.36 -2.17
C GLY A 79 -6.70 1.07 -1.85
N ARG A 80 -6.35 0.38 -0.77
CA ARG A 80 -7.04 -0.84 -0.31
C ARG A 80 -8.42 -0.57 0.28
N ARG A 81 -8.61 0.56 0.99
CA ARG A 81 -9.89 0.89 1.65
C ARG A 81 -10.89 1.53 0.68
N ILE A 82 -10.44 2.44 -0.19
CA ILE A 82 -11.30 3.17 -1.13
C ILE A 82 -11.69 2.29 -2.33
N PHE A 83 -10.72 1.61 -2.94
CA PHE A 83 -10.97 0.81 -4.16
C PHE A 83 -11.80 -0.45 -3.88
N LYS A 84 -11.62 -1.08 -2.71
CA LYS A 84 -12.44 -2.23 -2.30
C LYS A 84 -13.90 -1.84 -2.06
N ARG A 85 -14.15 -0.69 -1.42
CA ARG A 85 -15.52 -0.19 -1.17
C ARG A 85 -16.24 0.18 -2.46
N SER A 86 -15.57 0.87 -3.38
CA SER A 86 -16.14 1.23 -4.68
C SER A 86 -16.46 0.00 -5.52
N TRP A 87 -15.56 -1.00 -5.55
CA TRP A 87 -15.80 -2.25 -6.26
C TRP A 87 -16.92 -3.10 -5.63
N GLU A 88 -16.97 -3.20 -4.29
CA GLU A 88 -18.08 -3.87 -3.57
C GLU A 88 -19.43 -3.22 -3.89
N ASN A 89 -19.52 -1.89 -3.76
CA ASN A 89 -20.76 -1.17 -4.04
C ASN A 89 -21.24 -1.37 -5.48
N LYS A 90 -20.32 -1.29 -6.46
CA LYS A 90 -20.65 -1.50 -7.87
C LYS A 90 -21.13 -2.93 -8.13
N LYS A 91 -20.57 -3.93 -7.44
CA LYS A 91 -21.03 -5.31 -7.54
C LYS A 91 -22.39 -5.53 -6.89
N VAL A 92 -22.64 -4.94 -5.73
CA VAL A 92 -23.96 -4.99 -5.06
C VAL A 92 -25.04 -4.38 -5.96
N GLU A 93 -24.75 -3.26 -6.61
CA GLU A 93 -25.66 -2.59 -7.54
C GLU A 93 -25.92 -3.44 -8.81
N GLU A 94 -24.89 -4.10 -9.34
CA GLU A 94 -25.01 -5.01 -10.49
C GLU A 94 -25.87 -6.25 -10.16
N PHE A 95 -25.75 -6.79 -8.94
CA PHE A 95 -26.63 -7.86 -8.46
C PHE A 95 -28.08 -7.39 -8.28
N PHE A 96 -28.29 -6.21 -7.69
CA PHE A 96 -29.64 -5.63 -7.51
C PHE A 96 -30.34 -5.34 -8.84
N ASN A 97 -29.61 -4.88 -9.86
CA ASN A 97 -30.17 -4.62 -11.19
C ASN A 97 -30.46 -5.92 -11.97
N LYS A 98 -29.61 -6.95 -11.84
CA LYS A 98 -29.89 -8.27 -12.45
C LYS A 98 -31.14 -8.94 -11.89
N ASP A 99 -31.41 -8.76 -10.59
CA ASP A 99 -32.59 -9.34 -9.94
C ASP A 99 -33.90 -8.59 -10.29
N LYS A 100 -33.80 -7.33 -10.73
CA LYS A 100 -34.94 -6.57 -11.24
C LYS A 100 -35.29 -6.94 -12.68
N SER A 101 -34.30 -7.19 -13.55
CA SER A 101 -34.58 -7.55 -14.95
C SER A 101 -35.19 -8.94 -15.11
N THR A 102 -34.95 -9.86 -14.18
CA THR A 102 -35.53 -11.22 -14.21
C THR A 102 -36.97 -11.28 -13.71
N LYS A 103 -37.45 -10.29 -12.93
CA LYS A 103 -38.83 -10.25 -12.42
C LYS A 103 -39.84 -9.63 -13.39
N THR A 104 -39.40 -9.01 -14.49
CA THR A 104 -40.30 -8.38 -15.49
C THR A 104 -40.60 -9.26 -16.69
N THR A 105 -40.13 -10.50 -16.74
CA THR A 105 -40.41 -11.46 -17.83
C THR A 105 -41.04 -12.75 -17.29
N THR A 106 -42.10 -12.60 -16.49
CA THR A 106 -43.00 -13.71 -16.14
C THR A 106 -44.42 -13.37 -16.57
N TRP A 107 -44.75 -13.89 -17.76
CA TRP A 107 -46.05 -14.29 -18.32
C TRP A 107 -47.07 -13.21 -18.72
N GLU A 108 -47.14 -12.95 -20.03
CA GLU A 108 -48.36 -13.25 -20.83
C GLU A 108 -47.99 -14.29 -21.90
#